data_AF-A0A645F6N1-F1
#
_entry.id   AF-A0A645F6N1-F1
#
_cell.length_a   1.000
_cell.length_b   1.000
_cell.length_c   1.000
_cell.angle_alpha   90.00
_cell.angle_beta   90.00
_cell.angle_gamma   90.00
#
_symmetry.space_group_name_H-M   'P 1'
#
loop_
_entity.id
_entity.type
_entity.pdbx_description
1 polymer ?
#
loop_
_entity_poly.entity_id
_entity_poly.type
_entity_poly.pdbx_seq_one_letter_code
_entity_poly.pdbx_strand_id
1 'polypeptide(L)'
;MVNGLWLAGAEAVSVNGYRLSSRTAIRQAGSAITVDYRSLTAPYRIEAIGDPDALASRFESGPGGAWLNFLKRNHGVGWTMESRGALELDADGGLGVDKAGVR
;
A
#
# COMPACT_ATOMS: atom_id res chain seq x y z
N MET A 1 -5.56 -0.43 4.94
CA MET A 1 -4.34 0.33 4.61
C MET A 1 -4.17 0.48 3.10
N VAL A 2 -3.65 -0.54 2.39
CA VAL A 2 -3.44 -0.51 0.93
C VAL A 2 -4.72 -0.13 0.17
N ASN A 3 -5.85 -0.78 0.48
CA ASN A 3 -7.14 -0.40 -0.12
C ASN A 3 -7.56 1.04 0.16
N GLY A 4 -7.14 1.61 1.29
CA GLY A 4 -7.38 3.02 1.61
C GLY A 4 -6.61 3.96 0.68
N LEU A 5 -5.39 3.61 0.28
CA LEU A 5 -4.61 4.36 -0.71
C LEU A 5 -5.26 4.27 -2.09
N TRP A 6 -5.69 3.06 -2.51
CA TRP A 6 -6.42 2.89 -3.77
C TRP A 6 -7.71 3.73 -3.81
N LEU A 7 -8.50 3.69 -2.73
CA LEU A 7 -9.71 4.51 -2.61
C LEU A 7 -9.41 6.01 -2.61
N ALA A 8 -8.27 6.43 -2.09
CA ALA A 8 -7.83 7.82 -2.09
C ALA A 8 -7.34 8.31 -3.48
N GLY A 9 -7.20 7.40 -4.45
CA GLY A 9 -6.78 7.72 -5.81
C GLY A 9 -5.31 7.42 -6.12
N ALA A 10 -4.67 6.55 -5.34
CA ALA A 10 -3.33 6.07 -5.72
C ALA A 10 -3.41 5.33 -7.07
N GLU A 11 -2.44 5.59 -7.94
CA GLU A 11 -2.25 4.92 -9.24
C GLU A 11 -1.23 3.79 -9.13
N ALA A 12 -0.37 3.87 -8.11
CA ALA A 12 0.61 2.87 -7.77
C ALA A 12 0.77 2.76 -6.26
N VAL A 13 1.02 1.55 -5.75
CA VAL A 13 1.36 1.34 -4.34
C VAL A 13 2.46 0.27 -4.24
N SER A 14 3.41 0.45 -3.33
CA SER A 14 4.38 -0.58 -2.94
C SER A 14 4.41 -0.76 -1.42
N VAL A 15 4.84 -1.94 -0.96
CA VAL A 15 5.12 -2.22 0.45
C VAL A 15 6.55 -2.73 0.56
N ASN A 16 7.41 -2.01 1.28
CA ASN A 16 8.85 -2.25 1.39
C ASN A 16 9.52 -2.44 0.00
N GLY A 17 9.14 -1.62 -0.98
CA GLY A 17 9.65 -1.69 -2.36
C GLY A 17 8.93 -2.72 -3.26
N TYR A 18 8.11 -3.61 -2.72
CA TYR A 18 7.37 -4.57 -3.52
C TYR A 18 6.12 -3.93 -4.11
N ARG A 19 6.12 -3.71 -5.42
CA ARG A 19 5.01 -3.14 -6.17
C ARG A 19 3.79 -4.04 -6.09
N LEU A 20 2.65 -3.42 -5.81
CA LEU A 20 1.36 -4.10 -5.77
C LEU A 20 0.65 -3.94 -7.12
N SER A 21 0.01 -5.01 -7.57
CA SER A 21 -0.97 -5.01 -8.65
C SER A 21 -2.33 -5.52 -8.16
N SER A 22 -3.31 -5.60 -9.07
CA SER A 22 -4.60 -6.22 -8.78
C SER A 22 -4.51 -7.71 -8.43
N ARG A 23 -3.34 -8.35 -8.64
CA ARG A 23 -3.10 -9.76 -8.38
C ARG A 23 -2.29 -10.00 -7.10
N THR A 24 -1.76 -8.95 -6.50
CA THR A 24 -0.90 -9.09 -5.32
C THR A 24 -1.70 -9.53 -4.10
N ALA A 25 -1.29 -10.66 -3.51
CA ALA A 25 -1.91 -11.15 -2.28
C ALA A 25 -1.19 -10.58 -1.04
N ILE A 26 -1.96 -10.13 -0.05
CA ILE A 26 -1.41 -9.74 1.26
C ILE A 26 -2.07 -10.58 2.35
N ARG A 27 -1.27 -11.30 3.13
CA ARG A 27 -1.73 -12.18 4.21
C ARG A 27 -0.94 -11.99 5.50
N GLN A 28 -1.55 -12.31 6.63
CA GLN A 28 -0.86 -12.34 7.93
C GLN A 28 0.04 -13.57 8.04
N ALA A 29 1.19 -13.41 8.69
CA ALA A 29 2.18 -14.46 8.91
C ALA A 29 2.85 -14.28 10.30
N GLY A 30 2.10 -14.56 11.37
CA GLY A 30 2.58 -14.38 12.74
C GLY A 30 2.80 -12.89 13.04
N SER A 31 4.05 -12.51 13.30
CA SER A 31 4.45 -11.10 13.48
C SER A 31 4.79 -10.37 12.17
N ALA A 32 4.78 -11.08 11.04
CA ALA A 32 5.07 -10.57 9.70
C ALA A 32 3.79 -10.50 8.85
N ILE A 33 3.86 -9.81 7.71
CA ILE A 33 2.91 -9.96 6.60
C ILE A 33 3.61 -10.65 5.43
N THR A 34 2.91 -11.48 4.67
CA THR A 34 3.40 -11.92 3.36
C THR A 34 2.74 -11.08 2.28
N VAL A 35 3.56 -10.48 1.41
CA VAL A 35 3.16 -9.82 0.16
C VAL A 35 3.63 -10.73 -0.98
N ASP A 36 2.67 -11.29 -1.72
CA ASP A 36 2.85 -12.42 -2.63
C ASP A 36 3.57 -13.61 -1.98
N TYR A 37 4.84 -13.81 -2.32
CA TYR A 37 5.67 -14.90 -1.83
C TYR A 37 6.74 -14.43 -0.83
N ARG A 38 6.66 -13.17 -0.39
CA ARG A 38 7.71 -12.52 0.39
C ARG A 38 7.17 -12.09 1.75
N SER A 39 7.74 -12.63 2.81
CA SER A 39 7.41 -12.22 4.18
C SER A 39 8.20 -10.97 4.56
N LEU A 40 7.49 -9.95 5.00
CA LEU A 40 7.99 -8.65 5.42
C LEU A 40 7.72 -8.48 6.91
N THR A 41 8.72 -7.99 7.64
CA THR A 41 8.60 -7.63 9.06
C THR A 41 8.62 -6.11 9.21
N ALA A 42 8.04 -5.62 10.31
CA ALA A 42 8.11 -4.21 10.66
C ALA A 42 9.57 -3.73 10.84
N PRO A 43 9.86 -2.44 10.59
CA PRO A 43 8.93 -1.40 10.14
C PRO A 43 8.52 -1.53 8.68
N TYR A 44 7.26 -1.18 8.39
CA TYR A 44 6.71 -1.18 7.04
C TYR A 44 6.77 0.22 6.43
N ARG A 45 7.31 0.34 5.22
CA ARG A 45 7.22 1.52 4.37
C ARG A 45 6.22 1.25 3.27
N ILE A 46 5.21 2.12 3.16
CA ILE A 46 4.20 2.05 2.10
C ILE A 46 4.36 3.31 1.27
N GLU A 47 4.58 3.12 -0.02
CA GLU A 47 4.80 4.21 -0.96
C GLU A 47 3.66 4.20 -1.98
N ALA A 48 3.15 5.38 -2.33
CA ALA A 48 2.03 5.50 -3.27
C ALA A 48 2.26 6.66 -4.23
N ILE A 49 1.96 6.44 -5.51
CA ILE A 49 1.97 7.47 -6.55
C ILE A 49 0.53 7.91 -6.82
N GLY A 50 0.32 9.22 -6.93
CA GLY A 50 -0.93 9.87 -7.32
C GLY A 50 -0.76 11.38 -7.24
N ASP A 51 -1.85 12.13 -7.35
CA ASP A 51 -1.85 13.58 -7.04
C ASP A 51 -1.49 13.77 -5.55
N PRO A 52 -0.34 14.37 -5.21
CA PRO A 52 0.17 14.39 -3.83
C PRO A 52 -0.76 15.13 -2.86
N ASP A 53 -1.36 16.24 -3.29
CA ASP A 53 -2.21 17.06 -2.44
C ASP A 53 -3.57 16.39 -2.22
N ALA A 54 -4.17 15.85 -3.28
CA ALA A 54 -5.43 15.14 -3.20
C ALA A 54 -5.30 13.78 -2.49
N LEU A 55 -4.23 13.04 -2.76
CA LEU A 55 -4.01 11.69 -2.23
C LEU A 55 -3.84 11.73 -0.71
N ALA A 56 -2.97 12.61 -0.20
CA ALA A 56 -2.75 12.74 1.23
C ALA A 56 -4.05 13.10 1.97
N SER A 57 -4.76 14.13 1.49
CA SER A 57 -6.00 14.60 2.10
C SER A 57 -7.12 13.53 2.07
N ARG A 58 -7.30 12.85 0.93
CA ARG A 58 -8.32 11.78 0.80
C ARG A 58 -7.98 10.55 1.61
N PHE A 59 -6.70 10.21 1.72
CA PHE A 59 -6.26 9.08 2.52
C PHE A 59 -6.48 9.34 4.02
N GLU A 60 -6.09 10.52 4.51
CA GLU A 60 -6.26 10.92 5.90
C GLU A 60 -7.73 10.98 6.33
N SER A 61 -8.59 11.55 5.48
CA SER A 61 -10.04 11.66 5.72
C SER A 61 -10.79 10.34 5.49
N GLY A 62 -10.19 9.39 4.79
CA GLY A 62 -10.80 8.12 4.41
C GLY A 62 -10.58 6.96 5.40
N PRO A 63 -11.03 5.75 5.02
CA PRO A 63 -10.89 4.54 5.85
C PRO A 63 -9.44 4.18 6.20
N GLY A 64 -8.49 4.53 5.32
CA GLY A 64 -7.06 4.30 5.53
C GLY A 64 -6.50 5.09 6.71
N GLY A 65 -6.69 6.40 6.70
CA GLY A 65 -6.30 7.29 7.80
C GLY A 65 -7.06 7.00 9.10
N ALA A 66 -8.36 6.72 9.02
CA ALA A 66 -9.15 6.31 10.18
C ALA A 66 -8.57 5.05 10.86
N TRP A 67 -8.14 4.06 10.06
CA TRP A 67 -7.50 2.85 10.57
C TRP A 67 -6.14 3.11 11.23
N LEU A 68 -5.28 3.96 10.64
CA LEU A 68 -4.02 4.36 11.29
C LEU A 68 -4.24 5.05 12.63
N ASN A 69 -5.23 5.93 12.69
CA ASN A 69 -5.59 6.62 13.93
C ASN A 69 -6.13 5.66 14.99
N PHE A 70 -6.87 4.64 14.59
CA PHE A 70 -7.29 3.56 15.48
C PHE A 70 -6.07 2.79 16.03
N LEU A 71 -5.13 2.37 15.17
CA LEU A 71 -3.92 1.67 15.58
C LEU A 71 -3.04 2.49 16.51
N LYS A 72 -2.89 3.78 16.24
CA LYS A 72 -2.14 4.71 17.10
C LYS A 72 -2.75 4.80 18.49
N ARG A 73 -4.07 5.01 18.59
CA ARG A 73 -4.77 5.21 19.87
C ARG A 73 -4.89 3.94 20.70
N ASN A 74 -5.13 2.80 20.06
CA ASN A 74 -5.51 1.57 20.77
C ASN A 74 -4.39 0.53 20.86
N HIS A 75 -3.38 0.65 20.00
CA HIS A 75 -2.29 -0.34 19.89
C HIS A 75 -0.89 0.29 19.94
N GLY A 76 -0.77 1.60 20.17
CA GLY A 76 0.51 2.29 20.31
C GLY A 76 1.35 2.34 19.02
N VAL A 77 0.74 2.08 17.86
CA VAL A 77 1.45 2.07 16.58
C VAL A 77 1.82 3.49 16.18
N GLY A 78 3.12 3.76 16.06
CA GLY A 78 3.64 4.98 15.48
C GLY A 78 3.63 4.92 13.95
N TRP A 79 3.31 6.05 13.31
CA TRP A 79 3.40 6.20 11.86
C TRP A 79 3.74 7.65 11.51
N THR A 80 4.35 7.82 10.34
CA THR A 80 4.63 9.12 9.72
C THR A 80 4.18 9.08 8.27
N MET A 81 3.89 10.23 7.69
CA MET A 81 3.56 10.39 6.28
C MET A 81 4.30 11.60 5.73
N GLU A 82 4.85 11.43 4.54
CA GLU A 82 5.62 12.47 3.83
C GLU A 82 5.15 12.51 2.38
N SER A 83 4.95 13.71 1.85
CA SER A 83 4.74 13.92 0.42
C SER A 83 6.08 14.15 -0.27
N ARG A 84 6.26 13.57 -1.47
CA ARG A 84 7.48 13.70 -2.27
C ARG A 84 7.12 14.15 -3.68
N GLY A 85 7.91 15.09 -4.23
CA GLY A 85 7.70 15.60 -5.59
C GLY A 85 8.08 14.63 -6.70
N ALA A 86 8.87 13.60 -6.41
CA ALA A 86 9.19 12.52 -7.32
C ALA A 86 9.30 11.19 -6.56
N LEU A 87 8.73 10.14 -7.13
CA LEU A 87 8.76 8.79 -6.61
C LEU A 87 8.75 7.81 -7.79
N GLU A 88 9.64 6.82 -7.74
CA GLU A 88 9.66 5.72 -8.71
C GLU A 88 9.43 4.42 -7.95
N LEU A 89 8.59 3.54 -8.51
CA LEU A 89 8.29 2.24 -7.95
C LEU A 89 8.63 1.17 -8.98
N ASP A 90 9.26 0.09 -8.53
CA ASP A 90 9.55 -1.08 -9.36
C ASP A 90 8.29 -1.63 -10.04
N ALA A 91 8.48 -2.45 -11.07
CA ALA A 91 7.40 -3.25 -11.65
C ALA A 91 6.94 -4.35 -10.68
N ASP A 92 5.68 -4.76 -10.79
CA ASP A 92 5.21 -5.96 -10.08
C ASP A 92 5.92 -7.19 -10.66
N GLY A 93 6.72 -7.86 -9.82
CA GLY A 93 7.42 -9.10 -10.17
C GLY A 93 6.54 -10.35 -10.08
N GLY A 94 5.24 -10.19 -9.79
CA GLY A 94 4.25 -11.27 -9.73
C GLY A 94 4.05 -12.00 -11.07
N LEU A 95 3.23 -13.05 -11.03
CA LEU A 95 2.96 -13.88 -12.22
C LEU A 95 2.28 -13.04 -13.32
N GLY A 96 2.94 -12.97 -14.48
CA GLY A 96 2.47 -12.25 -15.66
C GLY A 96 1.12 -12.72 -16.19
N VAL A 97 0.48 -11.87 -16.98
CA VAL A 97 -0.75 -12.23 -17.72
C VAL A 97 -0.34 -12.79 -19.07
N ASP A 98 -0.48 -14.10 -19.25
CA ASP A 98 -0.16 -14.74 -20.53
C ASP A 98 -1.27 -14.52 -21.57
N LYS A 99 -2.53 -14.42 -21.13
CA LYS A 99 -3.70 -14.26 -22.00
C LYS A 99 -4.78 -13.42 -21.31
N ALA A 100 -5.36 -12.48 -22.06
CA ALA A 100 -6.60 -11.81 -21.71
C ALA A 100 -7.44 -11.70 -22.99
N GLY A 101 -8.73 -12.01 -22.90
CA GLY A 101 -9.62 -11.97 -24.06
C GLY A 101 -11.08 -12.01 -23.64
N VAL A 102 -11.93 -11.44 -24.47
CA VAL A 102 -13.39 -11.60 -24.44
C VAL A 102 -13.78 -12.60 -25.53
N ARG A 103 -14.84 -13.39 -25.27
CA ARG A 103 -15.47 -14.23 -26.29
C ARG A 103 -16.53 -13.43 -27.03
#